data_AF-A0AAW2Z151-F1
#
_entry.id   AF-A0AAW2Z151-F1
#
_cell.length_a   1.000
_cell.length_b   1.000
_cell.length_c   1.000
_cell.angle_alpha   90.00
_cell.angle_beta   90.00
_cell.angle_gamma   90.00
#
_symmetry.space_group_name_H-M   'P 1'
#
loop_
_entity.id
_entity.type
_entity.pdbx_description
1 polymer ?
#
loop_
_entity_poly.entity_id
_entity_poly.type
_entity_poly.pdbx_seq_one_letter_code
_entity_poly.pdbx_strand_id
1 'polypeptide(L)'
;MILQEQAQSAVITNYEQRAKTMATTINYNMANALENYLIVHEMLSIFGSVNHYTRFAPFAENLFGITDGSTELPSYISFIINIDIVNHQDLPSYSSNVRSWGGSYQNFSGVYSFGSRTLDVIREKYYIQSQTIPSSVISVGTNYGSFSYLNTTISTAIRTNCATTTMKLNFPNATGGGIGVMVFKPIYQQDEPVGVLAAGIETSQLLKASTTLRDGEGVAIFDASKALLGATTSSSGVNIIHSSGTEVQNLISRAAIRNSNYNCSFMNNTWQVVFFSSTSSSTNMTKLIPLVLCILFMIAAEIVLVFVYGYRRIILAKRAQDKARNRVEVLEVHRAKLGELLKKSVKSEEKARSIINSIPDLVISITKGGKIIQSNNSFDSNFTYSEKEWLDGININTILAELDDGFFLAQQHNTVVDTCAYLRNGEKISVEVKVAAMSANSCSVAAVNDDNQSPRDSFDDTDDEAYLILIRRK
;
A
#
# COMPACT_ATOMS: atom_id res chain seq x y z
N MET A 1 -10.88 -23.73 -2.41
CA MET A 1 -12.22 -24.11 -2.91
C MET A 1 -13.27 -24.07 -1.80
N ILE A 2 -13.18 -24.89 -0.75
CA ILE A 2 -14.17 -24.92 0.36
C ILE A 2 -14.42 -23.55 1.01
N LEU A 3 -13.36 -22.80 1.35
CA LEU A 3 -13.51 -21.45 1.92
C LEU A 3 -14.20 -20.46 0.97
N GLN A 4 -14.02 -20.62 -0.33
CA GLN A 4 -14.66 -19.77 -1.35
C GLN A 4 -16.16 -20.09 -1.44
N GLU A 5 -16.53 -21.37 -1.37
CA GLU A 5 -17.92 -21.81 -1.37
C GLU A 5 -18.65 -21.37 -0.09
N GLN A 6 -18.00 -21.49 1.07
CA GLN A 6 -18.52 -20.98 2.33
C GLN A 6 -18.72 -19.46 2.32
N ALA A 7 -17.76 -18.71 1.78
CA ALA A 7 -17.89 -17.26 1.63
C ALA A 7 -19.03 -16.88 0.68
N GLN A 8 -19.19 -17.58 -0.44
CA GLN A 8 -20.30 -17.34 -1.38
C GLN A 8 -21.65 -17.66 -0.74
N SER A 9 -21.75 -18.76 0.00
CA SER A 9 -22.98 -19.15 0.71
C SER A 9 -23.39 -18.09 1.74
N ALA A 10 -22.45 -17.62 2.58
CA ALA A 10 -22.71 -16.58 3.57
C ALA A 10 -23.17 -15.26 2.93
N VAL A 11 -22.59 -14.89 1.79
CA VAL A 11 -23.00 -13.71 1.02
C VAL A 11 -24.42 -13.86 0.50
N ILE A 12 -24.79 -15.03 -0.05
CA ILE A 12 -26.16 -15.30 -0.53
C ILE A 12 -27.16 -15.21 0.62
N THR A 13 -26.88 -15.85 1.76
CA THR A 13 -27.77 -15.80 2.93
C THR A 13 -27.96 -14.37 3.45
N ASN A 14 -26.91 -13.55 3.45
CA ASN A 14 -27.01 -12.14 3.83
C ASN A 14 -27.93 -11.36 2.88
N TYR A 15 -27.80 -11.57 1.57
CA TYR A 15 -28.66 -10.94 0.56
C TYR A 15 -30.11 -11.37 0.68
N GLU A 16 -30.38 -12.66 0.89
CA GLU A 16 -31.74 -13.16 1.14
C GLU A 16 -32.35 -12.53 2.38
N GLN A 17 -31.61 -12.48 3.49
CA GLN A 17 -32.11 -11.87 4.72
C GLN A 17 -32.43 -10.38 4.52
N ARG A 18 -31.58 -9.64 3.82
CA ARG A 18 -31.81 -8.21 3.53
C ARG A 18 -32.98 -7.98 2.59
N ALA A 19 -33.09 -8.78 1.53
CA ALA A 19 -34.21 -8.73 0.59
C ALA A 19 -35.55 -9.04 1.30
N LYS A 20 -35.55 -10.02 2.22
CA LYS A 20 -36.70 -10.31 3.09
C LYS A 20 -37.05 -9.13 3.98
N THR A 21 -36.07 -8.57 4.72
CA THR A 21 -36.29 -7.39 5.57
C THR A 21 -36.86 -6.23 4.77
N MET A 22 -36.30 -5.95 3.59
CA MET A 22 -36.79 -4.90 2.71
C MET A 22 -38.23 -5.15 2.26
N ALA A 23 -38.57 -6.35 1.80
CA ALA A 23 -39.93 -6.67 1.40
C ALA A 23 -40.92 -6.49 2.57
N THR A 24 -40.51 -6.84 3.80
CA THR A 24 -41.29 -6.56 5.01
C THR A 24 -41.45 -5.07 5.27
N THR A 25 -40.39 -4.26 5.13
CA THR A 25 -40.46 -2.80 5.29
C THR A 25 -41.32 -2.13 4.22
N ILE A 26 -41.26 -2.59 2.96
CA ILE A 26 -42.12 -2.09 1.88
C ILE A 26 -43.59 -2.41 2.21
N ASN A 27 -43.90 -3.65 2.59
CA ASN A 27 -45.25 -4.05 3.00
C ASN A 27 -45.75 -3.19 4.16
N TYR A 28 -44.92 -2.96 5.18
CA TYR A 28 -45.26 -2.13 6.33
C TYR A 28 -45.55 -0.68 5.93
N ASN A 29 -44.68 -0.07 5.12
CA ASN A 29 -44.87 1.31 4.65
C ASN A 29 -46.12 1.43 3.77
N MET A 30 -46.38 0.46 2.90
CA MET A 30 -47.60 0.42 2.09
C MET A 30 -48.86 0.26 2.94
N ALA A 31 -48.83 -0.60 3.97
CA ALA A 31 -49.94 -0.78 4.89
C ALA A 31 -50.23 0.51 5.69
N ASN A 32 -49.18 1.20 6.16
CA ASN A 32 -49.30 2.49 6.83
C ASN A 32 -49.83 3.58 5.86
N ALA A 33 -49.37 3.58 4.60
CA ALA A 33 -49.91 4.45 3.55
C ALA A 33 -51.42 4.27 3.40
N LEU A 34 -51.85 3.01 3.35
CA LEU A 34 -53.24 2.62 3.18
C LEU A 34 -54.09 3.01 4.39
N GLU A 35 -53.59 2.76 5.61
CA GLU A 35 -54.30 3.12 6.83
C GLU A 35 -54.56 4.63 6.90
N ASN A 36 -53.53 5.45 6.67
CA ASN A 36 -53.68 6.90 6.65
C ASN A 36 -54.63 7.36 5.54
N TYR A 37 -54.56 6.73 4.37
CA TYR A 37 -55.47 6.98 3.27
C TYR A 37 -56.94 6.62 3.60
N LEU A 38 -57.16 5.51 4.31
CA LEU A 38 -58.50 5.10 4.75
C LEU A 38 -59.06 6.04 5.81
N ILE A 39 -58.23 6.59 6.70
CA ILE A 39 -58.67 7.61 7.66
C ILE A 39 -59.19 8.86 6.93
N VAL A 40 -58.49 9.34 5.90
CA VAL A 40 -58.95 10.46 5.07
C VAL A 40 -60.26 10.12 4.36
N HIS A 41 -60.37 8.89 3.85
CA HIS A 41 -61.59 8.39 3.20
C HIS A 41 -62.79 8.39 4.15
N GLU A 42 -62.64 7.83 5.36
CA GLU A 42 -63.70 7.79 6.36
C GLU A 42 -64.14 9.20 6.75
N MET A 43 -63.20 10.12 6.94
CA MET A 43 -63.51 11.52 7.25
C MET A 43 -64.32 12.18 6.13
N LEU A 44 -63.89 12.02 4.87
CA LEU A 44 -64.65 12.52 3.71
C LEU A 44 -66.04 11.90 3.61
N SER A 45 -66.18 10.62 3.94
CA SER A 45 -67.49 9.95 3.94
C SER A 45 -68.43 10.53 5.01
N ILE A 46 -67.91 10.94 6.17
CA ILE A 46 -68.68 11.56 7.26
C ILE A 46 -69.11 12.98 6.90
N PHE A 47 -68.22 13.78 6.32
CA PHE A 47 -68.53 15.17 5.96
C PHE A 47 -69.41 15.30 4.71
N GLY A 48 -69.62 14.21 3.97
CA GLY A 48 -70.34 14.19 2.70
C GLY A 48 -69.57 14.88 1.58
N SER A 49 -69.92 14.61 0.32
CA SER A 49 -69.25 15.20 -0.86
C SER A 49 -69.49 16.72 -1.03
N VAL A 50 -70.01 17.39 -0.01
CA VAL A 50 -70.55 18.75 -0.12
C VAL A 50 -69.43 19.78 -0.18
N ASN A 51 -69.06 20.19 -1.40
CA ASN A 51 -68.58 21.52 -1.84
C ASN A 51 -67.51 22.28 -1.02
N HIS A 52 -66.87 21.69 -0.01
CA HIS A 52 -65.95 22.39 0.87
C HIS A 52 -64.49 22.15 0.48
N TYR A 53 -64.14 22.49 -0.77
CA TYR A 53 -62.74 22.59 -1.20
C TYR A 53 -61.91 23.39 -0.16
N THR A 54 -62.51 24.46 0.36
CA THR A 54 -61.92 25.35 1.37
C THR A 54 -61.65 24.70 2.72
N ARG A 55 -62.25 23.55 3.04
CA ARG A 55 -62.03 22.84 4.31
C ARG A 55 -61.19 21.58 4.13
N PHE A 56 -61.32 20.90 2.99
CA PHE A 56 -60.62 19.64 2.76
C PHE A 56 -59.10 19.81 2.69
N ALA A 57 -58.61 20.74 1.86
CA ALA A 57 -57.17 20.93 1.69
C ALA A 57 -56.47 21.31 3.02
N PRO A 58 -56.91 22.33 3.77
CA PRO A 58 -56.29 22.66 5.06
C PRO A 58 -56.42 21.54 6.10
N PHE A 59 -57.52 20.80 6.07
CA PHE A 59 -57.73 19.70 7.01
C PHE A 59 -56.77 18.54 6.76
N ALA A 60 -56.70 18.08 5.52
CA ALA A 60 -55.81 16.98 5.18
C ALA A 60 -54.35 17.44 5.25
N GLU A 61 -54.02 18.68 4.89
CA GLU A 61 -52.72 19.28 5.20
C GLU A 61 -52.40 19.17 6.69
N ASN A 62 -53.29 19.60 7.59
CA ASN A 62 -53.08 19.47 9.03
C ASN A 62 -53.00 18.01 9.53
N LEU A 63 -53.81 17.10 8.98
CA LEU A 63 -53.84 15.69 9.37
C LEU A 63 -52.51 15.00 9.04
N PHE A 64 -51.95 15.31 7.88
CA PHE A 64 -50.64 14.83 7.46
C PHE A 64 -49.49 15.68 8.02
N GLY A 65 -49.82 16.64 8.87
CA GLY A 65 -48.88 17.56 9.47
C GLY A 65 -48.23 18.51 8.47
N ILE A 66 -48.71 18.63 7.23
CA ILE A 66 -48.23 19.54 6.18
C ILE A 66 -48.53 20.98 6.60
N THR A 67 -47.64 21.56 7.40
CA THR A 67 -47.70 22.97 7.78
C THR A 67 -46.47 23.66 7.19
N ASP A 68 -46.72 24.72 6.42
CA ASP A 68 -45.70 25.65 5.91
C ASP A 68 -44.46 25.00 5.23
N GLY A 69 -44.71 24.01 4.37
CA GLY A 69 -43.71 23.48 3.44
C GLY A 69 -42.58 22.64 4.05
N SER A 70 -42.65 22.28 5.34
CA SER A 70 -41.54 21.59 6.03
C SER A 70 -41.86 20.18 6.52
N THR A 71 -43.08 19.71 6.32
CA THR A 71 -43.56 18.42 6.81
C THR A 71 -44.30 17.70 5.70
N GLU A 72 -43.61 16.72 5.15
CA GLU A 72 -44.07 15.94 4.02
C GLU A 72 -45.17 14.98 4.49
N LEU A 73 -46.16 14.71 3.63
CA LEU A 73 -46.87 13.43 3.63
C LEU A 73 -45.86 12.30 3.92
N PRO A 74 -46.28 11.12 4.43
CA PRO A 74 -45.40 9.95 4.37
C PRO A 74 -44.77 9.94 2.98
N SER A 75 -43.44 10.04 2.88
CA SER A 75 -42.75 10.65 1.72
C SER A 75 -43.07 10.01 0.36
N TYR A 76 -43.73 8.85 0.40
CA TYR A 76 -44.21 8.06 -0.71
C TYR A 76 -45.66 8.34 -1.19
N ILE A 77 -46.50 9.09 -0.46
CA ILE A 77 -47.79 9.57 -0.97
C ILE A 77 -47.54 10.93 -1.64
N SER A 78 -47.55 10.94 -2.97
CA SER A 78 -47.28 12.18 -3.73
C SER A 78 -48.49 13.10 -3.76
N PHE A 79 -49.70 12.52 -3.81
CA PHE A 79 -50.93 13.30 -3.84
C PHE A 79 -52.15 12.48 -3.41
N ILE A 80 -53.18 13.17 -2.96
CA ILE A 80 -54.53 12.66 -2.73
C ILE A 80 -55.49 13.49 -3.56
N ILE A 81 -56.39 12.85 -4.30
CA ILE A 81 -57.41 13.49 -5.12
C ILE A 81 -58.79 12.97 -4.76
N ASN A 82 -59.77 13.87 -4.72
CA ASN A 82 -61.17 13.48 -4.74
C ASN A 82 -61.69 13.49 -6.18
N ILE A 83 -62.40 12.45 -6.58
CA ILE A 83 -62.93 12.27 -7.93
C ILE A 83 -64.44 12.13 -7.80
N ASP A 84 -65.18 13.09 -8.33
CA ASP A 84 -66.64 13.07 -8.29
C ASP A 84 -67.17 12.22 -9.46
N ILE A 85 -68.24 11.46 -9.19
CA ILE A 85 -68.95 10.68 -10.21
C ILE A 85 -70.08 11.56 -10.76
N VAL A 86 -69.96 11.98 -12.01
CA VAL A 86 -70.91 12.91 -12.65
C VAL A 86 -71.62 12.20 -13.79
N ASN A 87 -72.94 12.13 -13.73
CA ASN A 87 -73.73 11.60 -14.85
C ASN A 87 -73.69 12.59 -16.02
N HIS A 88 -73.80 12.07 -17.24
CA HIS A 88 -73.77 12.91 -18.45
C HIS A 88 -74.76 14.08 -18.42
N GLN A 89 -75.96 13.85 -17.86
CA GLN A 89 -77.03 14.85 -17.78
C GLN A 89 -76.67 16.03 -16.84
N ASP A 90 -75.83 15.78 -15.84
CA ASP A 90 -75.43 16.76 -14.83
C ASP A 90 -74.14 17.50 -15.21
N LEU A 91 -73.42 17.02 -16.23
CA LEU A 91 -72.13 17.55 -16.65
C LEU A 91 -72.15 19.07 -16.97
N PRO A 92 -73.19 19.63 -17.65
CA PRO A 92 -73.26 21.07 -17.89
C PRO A 92 -73.30 21.88 -16.59
N SER A 93 -74.20 21.53 -15.67
CA SER A 93 -74.38 22.18 -14.36
C SER A 93 -73.16 22.03 -13.46
N TYR A 94 -72.53 20.85 -13.49
CA TYR A 94 -71.29 20.59 -12.76
C TYR A 94 -70.15 21.47 -13.27
N SER A 95 -70.00 21.59 -14.59
CA SER A 95 -68.93 22.40 -15.21
C SER A 95 -69.03 23.89 -14.88
N SER A 96 -70.24 24.44 -14.75
CA SER A 96 -70.44 25.83 -14.31
C SER A 96 -70.01 26.05 -12.85
N ASN A 97 -70.27 25.07 -11.98
CA ASN A 97 -69.90 25.15 -10.57
C ASN A 97 -68.38 25.07 -10.38
N VAL A 98 -67.70 24.18 -11.08
CA VAL A 98 -66.23 24.04 -10.95
C VAL A 98 -65.49 25.29 -11.44
N ARG A 99 -65.97 25.97 -12.50
CA ARG A 99 -65.39 27.25 -12.96
C ARG A 99 -65.43 28.34 -11.89
N SER A 100 -66.41 28.30 -10.98
CA SER A 100 -66.55 29.29 -9.90
C SER A 100 -65.51 29.12 -8.78
N TRP A 101 -64.80 27.99 -8.73
CA TRP A 101 -63.84 27.67 -7.65
C TRP A 101 -62.44 28.32 -7.81
N GLY A 102 -62.30 29.35 -8.64
CA GLY A 102 -61.23 30.35 -8.50
C GLY A 102 -59.82 29.99 -8.99
N GLY A 103 -59.60 28.83 -9.61
CA GLY A 103 -58.33 28.55 -10.30
C GLY A 103 -58.26 29.27 -11.65
N SER A 104 -57.07 29.70 -12.08
CA SER A 104 -56.81 30.18 -13.45
C SER A 104 -56.92 29.02 -14.45
N TYR A 105 -58.12 28.47 -14.63
CA TYR A 105 -58.42 27.36 -15.52
C TYR A 105 -58.52 27.86 -16.95
N GLN A 106 -57.39 28.26 -17.55
CA GLN A 106 -57.36 28.62 -18.96
C GLN A 106 -57.50 27.42 -19.90
N ASN A 107 -57.45 26.17 -19.42
CA ASN A 107 -57.64 25.01 -20.29
C ASN A 107 -58.24 23.81 -19.55
N PHE A 108 -59.57 23.73 -19.51
CA PHE A 108 -60.30 22.46 -19.48
C PHE A 108 -60.13 21.71 -20.83
N SER A 109 -58.92 21.70 -21.41
CA SER A 109 -58.69 21.16 -22.75
C SER A 109 -58.80 19.64 -22.80
N GLY A 110 -58.77 18.95 -21.66
CA GLY A 110 -58.97 17.49 -21.61
C GLY A 110 -60.43 17.04 -21.72
N VAL A 111 -61.38 17.82 -21.20
CA VAL A 111 -62.82 17.47 -21.21
C VAL A 111 -63.60 18.37 -22.19
N TYR A 112 -63.06 19.53 -22.53
CA TYR A 112 -63.66 20.53 -23.43
C TYR A 112 -62.63 21.25 -24.33
N SER A 113 -61.55 20.59 -24.81
CA SER A 113 -60.86 21.09 -26.01
C SER A 113 -61.77 20.90 -27.22
N PHE A 114 -62.57 21.92 -27.49
CA PHE A 114 -63.21 22.12 -28.80
C PHE A 114 -62.19 22.47 -29.91
N GLY A 115 -60.87 22.38 -29.65
CA GLY A 115 -59.81 22.81 -30.55
C GLY A 115 -58.91 21.73 -31.14
N SER A 116 -58.86 20.51 -30.59
CA SER A 116 -58.00 19.44 -31.14
C SER A 116 -58.64 18.04 -31.09
N ARG A 117 -59.56 17.80 -32.04
CA ARG A 117 -59.86 16.55 -32.78
C ARG A 117 -59.79 15.14 -32.11
N THR A 118 -59.99 14.99 -30.82
CA THR A 118 -60.45 13.71 -30.25
C THR A 118 -61.61 13.96 -29.30
N LEU A 119 -62.83 13.76 -29.82
CA LEU A 119 -64.05 13.71 -29.03
C LEU A 119 -63.89 12.66 -27.93
N ASP A 120 -63.97 13.07 -26.66
CA ASP A 120 -64.18 12.11 -25.59
C ASP A 120 -65.54 11.45 -25.87
N VAL A 121 -65.56 10.13 -25.98
CA VAL A 121 -66.76 9.36 -26.33
C VAL A 121 -67.84 9.70 -25.29
N ILE A 122 -69.08 9.97 -25.72
CA ILE A 122 -70.21 10.20 -24.82
C ILE A 122 -70.31 8.99 -23.88
N ARG A 123 -69.99 9.21 -22.61
CA ARG A 123 -70.06 8.21 -21.54
C ARG A 123 -71.24 8.51 -20.65
N GLU A 124 -71.81 7.46 -20.07
CA GLU A 124 -72.89 7.56 -19.09
C GLU A 124 -72.41 8.27 -17.81
N LYS A 125 -71.19 7.95 -17.36
CA LYS A 125 -70.55 8.49 -16.16
C LYS A 125 -69.16 9.06 -16.45
N TYR A 126 -68.86 10.19 -15.83
CA TYR A 126 -67.57 10.87 -15.85
C TYR A 126 -66.96 10.82 -14.45
N TYR A 127 -65.64 10.64 -14.38
CA TYR A 127 -64.89 10.58 -13.12
C TYR A 127 -64.00 11.80 -13.02
N ILE A 128 -64.53 12.91 -12.50
CA ILE A 128 -63.91 14.22 -12.60
C ILE A 128 -63.22 14.56 -11.29
N GLN A 129 -61.91 14.80 -11.35
CA GLN A 129 -61.14 15.29 -10.22
C GLN A 129 -61.68 16.64 -9.73
N SER A 130 -62.18 16.67 -8.51
CA SER A 130 -62.76 17.86 -7.87
C SER A 130 -61.78 18.54 -6.91
N GLN A 131 -60.90 17.77 -6.25
CA GLN A 131 -59.97 18.27 -5.23
C GLN A 131 -58.60 17.57 -5.31
N THR A 132 -57.54 18.21 -4.83
CA THR A 132 -56.16 17.66 -4.87
C THR A 132 -55.30 18.23 -3.77
N ILE A 133 -54.46 17.39 -3.19
CA ILE A 133 -53.49 17.71 -2.15
C ILE A 133 -52.17 17.04 -2.51
N PRO A 134 -51.04 17.75 -2.59
CA PRO A 134 -50.95 19.21 -2.59
C PRO A 134 -51.59 19.80 -3.85
N SER A 135 -52.15 21.01 -3.74
CA SER A 135 -52.84 21.71 -4.84
C SER A 135 -51.97 21.94 -6.09
N SER A 136 -50.64 21.83 -5.96
CA SER A 136 -49.66 22.03 -7.03
C SER A 136 -49.45 20.85 -7.96
N VAL A 137 -49.95 19.65 -7.64
CA VAL A 137 -49.48 18.43 -8.31
C VAL A 137 -50.32 18.06 -9.54
N ILE A 138 -51.63 18.34 -9.62
CA ILE A 138 -52.43 17.88 -10.77
C ILE A 138 -53.50 18.92 -11.12
N SER A 139 -53.75 19.11 -12.42
CA SER A 139 -54.87 19.92 -12.90
C SER A 139 -56.20 19.31 -12.45
N VAL A 140 -56.89 19.98 -11.54
CA VAL A 140 -58.30 19.71 -11.20
C VAL A 140 -59.14 19.76 -12.49
N GLY A 141 -60.18 18.94 -12.56
CA GLY A 141 -61.04 18.80 -13.74
C GLY A 141 -60.64 17.68 -14.71
N THR A 142 -59.58 16.92 -14.41
CA THR A 142 -59.19 15.75 -15.22
C THR A 142 -60.27 14.66 -15.13
N ASN A 143 -60.75 14.17 -16.30
CA ASN A 143 -61.64 13.01 -16.38
C ASN A 143 -60.82 11.71 -16.37
N TYR A 144 -60.72 11.06 -15.21
CA TYR A 144 -60.01 9.80 -15.03
C TYR A 144 -60.67 8.63 -15.80
N GLY A 145 -61.95 8.78 -16.16
CA GLY A 145 -62.66 7.80 -16.99
C GLY A 145 -62.11 7.69 -18.41
N SER A 146 -61.52 8.76 -18.94
CA SER A 146 -60.97 8.78 -20.30
C SER A 146 -59.85 7.73 -20.48
N PHE A 147 -59.14 7.39 -19.41
CA PHE A 147 -58.10 6.35 -19.38
C PHE A 147 -58.70 4.97 -19.10
N SER A 148 -58.68 4.07 -20.09
CA SER A 148 -59.30 2.72 -20.00
C SER A 148 -58.89 1.93 -18.75
N TYR A 149 -57.61 1.95 -18.37
CA TYR A 149 -57.11 1.22 -17.21
C TYR A 149 -57.57 1.85 -15.87
N LEU A 150 -57.60 3.18 -15.75
CA LEU A 150 -58.14 3.87 -14.56
C LEU A 150 -59.63 3.63 -14.43
N ASN A 151 -60.37 3.75 -15.53
CA ASN A 151 -61.80 3.47 -15.58
C ASN A 151 -62.12 2.06 -15.08
N THR A 152 -61.33 1.07 -15.50
CA THR A 152 -61.47 -0.33 -15.06
C THR A 152 -61.19 -0.47 -13.56
N THR A 153 -60.13 0.15 -13.05
CA THR A 153 -59.80 0.13 -11.61
C THR A 153 -60.87 0.83 -10.77
N ILE A 154 -61.33 2.01 -11.18
CA ILE A 154 -62.39 2.76 -10.51
C ILE A 154 -63.70 1.97 -10.49
N SER A 155 -64.11 1.42 -11.62
CA SER A 155 -65.32 0.59 -11.73
C SER A 155 -65.23 -0.65 -10.84
N THR A 156 -64.03 -1.25 -10.72
CA THR A 156 -63.79 -2.38 -9.83
C THR A 156 -63.86 -1.96 -8.37
N ALA A 157 -63.28 -0.81 -8.01
CA ALA A 157 -63.34 -0.27 -6.65
C ALA A 157 -64.79 -0.01 -6.23
N ILE A 158 -65.59 0.62 -7.10
CA ILE A 158 -67.03 0.84 -6.88
C ILE A 158 -67.77 -0.51 -6.76
N ARG A 159 -67.61 -1.43 -7.71
CA ARG A 159 -68.34 -2.70 -7.68
C ARG A 159 -68.03 -3.55 -6.43
N THR A 160 -66.79 -3.51 -5.96
CA THR A 160 -66.35 -4.32 -4.81
C THR A 160 -66.48 -3.61 -3.47
N ASN A 161 -66.73 -2.30 -3.47
CA ASN A 161 -66.60 -1.43 -2.29
C ASN A 161 -65.25 -1.57 -1.56
N CYS A 162 -64.19 -1.99 -2.27
CA CYS A 162 -62.87 -2.22 -1.72
C CYS A 162 -61.84 -1.24 -2.28
N ALA A 163 -60.82 -0.95 -1.49
CA ALA A 163 -59.67 -0.21 -1.99
C ALA A 163 -59.01 -1.04 -3.11
N THR A 164 -58.83 -0.43 -4.28
CA THR A 164 -58.28 -1.11 -5.47
C THR A 164 -57.10 -0.32 -5.99
N THR A 165 -56.02 -1.01 -6.35
CA THR A 165 -54.82 -0.37 -6.92
C THR A 165 -54.77 -0.51 -8.43
N THR A 166 -54.20 0.49 -9.10
CA THR A 166 -53.90 0.42 -10.53
C THR A 166 -52.65 -0.38 -10.81
N MET A 167 -52.45 -0.71 -12.09
CA MET A 167 -51.11 -0.97 -12.61
C MET A 167 -50.23 0.29 -12.53
N LYS A 168 -48.94 0.13 -12.83
CA LYS A 168 -47.96 1.22 -12.92
C LYS A 168 -48.49 2.40 -13.72
N LEU A 169 -48.26 3.58 -13.16
CA LEU A 169 -48.59 4.88 -13.70
C LEU A 169 -47.38 5.79 -13.72
N ASN A 170 -47.28 6.63 -14.75
CA ASN A 170 -46.38 7.76 -14.73
C ASN A 170 -47.16 8.97 -14.20
N PHE A 171 -46.69 9.58 -13.13
CA PHE A 171 -47.28 10.80 -12.59
C PHE A 171 -46.67 12.00 -13.32
N PRO A 172 -47.44 12.72 -14.16
CA PRO A 172 -46.91 13.74 -15.07
C PRO A 172 -46.23 14.91 -14.35
N ASN A 173 -46.54 15.11 -13.07
CA ASN A 173 -46.11 16.27 -12.28
C ASN A 173 -45.41 15.89 -10.96
N ALA A 174 -45.15 14.60 -10.71
CA ALA A 174 -44.23 14.24 -9.65
C ALA A 174 -42.84 14.76 -10.05
N THR A 175 -42.12 15.42 -9.14
CA THR A 175 -40.78 15.98 -9.36
C THR A 175 -39.83 14.89 -9.90
N GLY A 176 -39.70 14.79 -11.22
CA GLY A 176 -38.90 13.77 -11.91
C GLY A 176 -39.67 12.76 -12.77
N GLY A 177 -40.97 12.94 -13.04
CA GLY A 177 -41.77 11.98 -13.82
C GLY A 177 -42.00 10.67 -13.07
N GLY A 178 -42.25 10.79 -11.76
CA GLY A 178 -42.33 9.70 -10.80
C GLY A 178 -43.23 8.55 -11.27
N ILE A 179 -42.71 7.34 -11.14
CA ILE A 179 -43.46 6.12 -11.41
C ILE A 179 -44.16 5.70 -10.12
N GLY A 180 -45.44 5.36 -10.20
CA GLY A 180 -46.23 5.01 -9.04
C GLY A 180 -47.41 4.10 -9.32
N VAL A 181 -48.24 3.93 -8.31
CA VAL A 181 -49.58 3.33 -8.43
C VAL A 181 -50.60 4.23 -7.78
N MET A 182 -51.83 4.17 -8.27
CA MET A 182 -52.95 4.86 -7.65
C MET A 182 -53.81 3.88 -6.88
N VAL A 183 -54.17 4.24 -5.67
CA VAL A 183 -55.16 3.58 -4.84
C VAL A 183 -56.49 4.29 -5.04
N PHE A 184 -57.59 3.57 -5.23
CA PHE A 184 -58.94 4.11 -5.34
C PHE A 184 -59.84 3.50 -4.28
N LYS A 185 -60.65 4.32 -3.59
CA LYS A 185 -61.67 3.86 -2.64
C LYS A 185 -62.98 4.65 -2.88
N PRO A 186 -64.09 3.96 -3.19
CA PRO A 186 -65.37 4.64 -3.48
C PRO A 186 -65.95 5.29 -2.23
N ILE A 187 -66.61 6.42 -2.42
CA ILE A 187 -67.37 7.17 -1.41
C ILE A 187 -68.85 6.97 -1.73
N TYR A 188 -69.62 6.52 -0.75
CA TYR A 188 -71.05 6.27 -0.89
C TYR A 188 -71.86 7.29 -0.11
N GLN A 189 -73.01 7.67 -0.65
CA GLN A 189 -74.04 8.42 0.05
C GLN A 189 -75.38 7.73 -0.24
N GLN A 190 -76.08 7.28 0.81
CA GLN A 190 -77.35 6.56 0.67
C GLN A 190 -77.27 5.38 -0.31
N ASP A 191 -76.25 4.54 -0.18
CA ASP A 191 -75.97 3.37 -1.04
C ASP A 191 -75.62 3.67 -2.50
N GLU A 192 -75.59 4.94 -2.92
CA GLU A 192 -75.12 5.34 -4.24
C GLU A 192 -73.66 5.83 -4.20
N PRO A 193 -72.81 5.41 -5.16
CA PRO A 193 -71.44 5.89 -5.24
C PRO A 193 -71.44 7.33 -5.77
N VAL A 194 -71.08 8.28 -4.93
CA VAL A 194 -71.04 9.72 -5.26
C VAL A 194 -69.66 10.19 -5.69
N GLY A 195 -68.62 9.45 -5.31
CA GLY A 195 -67.24 9.82 -5.61
C GLY A 195 -66.27 8.69 -5.36
N VAL A 196 -64.99 8.97 -5.58
CA VAL A 196 -63.88 8.06 -5.36
C VAL A 196 -62.72 8.89 -4.83
N LEU A 197 -62.26 8.58 -3.63
CA LEU A 197 -60.97 9.08 -3.19
C LEU A 197 -59.90 8.32 -3.96
N ALA A 198 -58.81 8.99 -4.33
CA ALA A 198 -57.64 8.32 -4.85
C ALA A 198 -56.34 8.90 -4.27
N ALA A 199 -55.33 8.06 -4.10
CA ALA A 199 -54.00 8.48 -3.67
C ALA A 199 -52.93 7.94 -4.62
N GLY A 200 -52.03 8.82 -5.06
CA GLY A 200 -50.84 8.46 -5.82
C GLY A 200 -49.71 8.07 -4.89
N ILE A 201 -49.31 6.79 -4.93
CA ILE A 201 -48.14 6.29 -4.21
C ILE A 201 -46.98 6.24 -5.20
N GLU A 202 -46.01 7.14 -5.03
CA GLU A 202 -44.81 7.16 -5.84
C GLU A 202 -43.82 6.11 -5.34
N THR A 203 -43.58 5.13 -6.20
CA THR A 203 -42.76 3.97 -5.84
C THR A 203 -41.28 4.30 -5.67
N SER A 204 -40.76 5.32 -6.37
CA SER A 204 -39.40 5.82 -6.15
C SER A 204 -39.21 6.31 -4.72
N GLN A 205 -40.18 7.06 -4.20
CA GLN A 205 -40.14 7.57 -2.83
C GLN A 205 -40.41 6.47 -1.81
N LEU A 206 -41.32 5.54 -2.12
CA LEU A 206 -41.54 4.36 -1.29
C LEU A 206 -40.26 3.54 -1.14
N LEU A 207 -39.54 3.30 -2.24
CA LEU A 207 -38.28 2.57 -2.23
C LEU A 207 -37.20 3.31 -1.44
N LYS A 208 -37.08 4.63 -1.61
CA LYS A 208 -36.17 5.47 -0.80
C LYS A 208 -36.48 5.41 0.69
N ALA A 209 -37.76 5.47 1.06
CA ALA A 209 -38.20 5.40 2.45
C ALA A 209 -38.01 3.99 3.05
N SER A 210 -38.13 2.96 2.23
CA SER A 210 -37.99 1.57 2.67
C SER A 210 -36.55 1.06 2.65
N THR A 211 -35.58 1.77 2.05
CA THR A 211 -34.20 1.27 1.95
C THR A 211 -33.08 2.28 2.02
N THR A 212 -32.00 1.84 2.68
CA THR A 212 -30.64 2.28 2.45
C THR A 212 -29.94 1.30 1.51
N LEU A 213 -30.12 1.51 0.20
CA LEU A 213 -29.36 0.75 -0.82
C LEU A 213 -27.88 1.12 -0.71
N ARG A 214 -26.99 0.12 -0.72
CA ARG A 214 -25.56 0.37 -0.86
C ARG A 214 -25.21 0.66 -2.31
N ASP A 215 -24.03 1.23 -2.54
CA ASP A 215 -23.51 1.39 -3.90
C ASP A 215 -23.44 0.03 -4.60
N GLY A 216 -24.01 -0.03 -5.82
CA GLY A 216 -24.10 -1.27 -6.59
C GLY A 216 -25.28 -2.18 -6.20
N GLU A 217 -26.11 -1.82 -5.22
CA GLU A 217 -27.36 -2.54 -4.97
C GLU A 217 -28.52 -1.84 -5.70
N GLY A 218 -29.48 -2.64 -6.14
CA GLY A 218 -30.70 -2.13 -6.75
C GLY A 218 -31.87 -3.05 -6.46
N VAL A 219 -33.06 -2.44 -6.51
CA VAL A 219 -34.31 -3.16 -6.26
C VAL A 219 -35.28 -2.83 -7.37
N ALA A 220 -35.90 -3.89 -7.86
CA ALA A 220 -36.98 -3.78 -8.80
C ALA A 220 -38.25 -4.36 -8.19
N ILE A 221 -39.37 -3.67 -8.41
CA ILE A 221 -40.67 -4.21 -8.08
C ILE A 221 -41.42 -4.49 -9.38
N PHE A 222 -41.99 -5.69 -9.46
CA PHE A 222 -42.75 -6.18 -10.60
C PHE A 222 -44.16 -6.51 -10.15
N ASP A 223 -45.11 -6.38 -11.07
CA ASP A 223 -46.44 -6.96 -10.89
C ASP A 223 -46.35 -8.48 -11.14
N ALA A 224 -46.58 -9.29 -10.09
CA ALA A 224 -46.45 -10.74 -10.16
C ALA A 224 -47.44 -11.36 -11.14
N SER A 225 -48.57 -10.70 -11.42
CA SER A 225 -49.54 -11.15 -12.42
C SER A 225 -48.96 -11.17 -13.85
N LYS A 226 -47.92 -10.37 -14.10
CA LYS A 226 -47.23 -10.29 -15.40
C LYS A 226 -45.88 -11.01 -15.43
N ALA A 227 -45.26 -11.22 -14.28
CA ALA A 227 -43.95 -11.88 -14.16
C ALA A 227 -43.97 -13.35 -14.63
N LEU A 228 -45.12 -14.03 -14.53
CA LEU A 228 -45.26 -15.45 -14.89
C LEU A 228 -45.11 -15.74 -16.40
N LEU A 229 -45.20 -14.72 -17.26
CA LEU A 229 -45.26 -14.88 -18.73
C LEU A 229 -43.89 -14.88 -19.43
N GLY A 230 -42.78 -15.01 -18.70
CA GLY A 230 -41.45 -15.16 -19.30
C GLY A 230 -40.94 -13.93 -20.06
N ALA A 231 -41.49 -12.75 -19.78
CA ALA A 231 -41.08 -11.48 -20.38
C ALA A 231 -39.72 -11.01 -19.80
N THR A 232 -38.64 -11.68 -20.18
CA THR A 232 -37.28 -11.34 -19.76
C THR A 232 -36.70 -10.14 -20.53
N THR A 233 -37.35 -9.64 -21.58
CA THR A 233 -36.77 -8.58 -22.43
C THR A 233 -37.77 -7.62 -23.09
N SER A 234 -39.08 -7.85 -23.06
CA SER A 234 -40.04 -6.92 -23.67
C SER A 234 -40.44 -5.81 -22.70
N SER A 235 -40.47 -4.58 -23.21
CA SER A 235 -40.91 -3.33 -22.55
C SER A 235 -42.31 -3.36 -21.90
N SER A 236 -43.00 -4.50 -21.96
CA SER A 236 -44.31 -4.76 -21.35
C SER A 236 -44.23 -5.28 -19.90
N GLY A 237 -43.05 -5.76 -19.46
CA GLY A 237 -42.76 -6.02 -18.06
C GLY A 237 -42.71 -4.70 -17.29
N VAL A 238 -43.67 -4.50 -16.40
CA VAL A 238 -43.82 -3.27 -15.62
C VAL A 238 -42.68 -3.21 -14.60
N ASN A 239 -41.55 -2.62 -14.99
CA ASN A 239 -40.39 -2.49 -14.13
C ASN A 239 -40.47 -1.16 -13.40
N ILE A 240 -40.54 -1.22 -12.08
CA ILE A 240 -40.29 -0.09 -11.21
C ILE A 240 -38.88 -0.29 -10.67
N ILE A 241 -37.93 0.45 -11.24
CA ILE A 241 -36.51 0.29 -10.95
C ILE A 241 -36.08 1.46 -10.08
N HIS A 242 -35.63 1.19 -8.87
CA HIS A 242 -34.81 2.13 -8.12
C HIS A 242 -33.40 1.58 -8.00
N SER A 243 -32.43 2.37 -8.47
CA SER A 243 -31.02 2.01 -8.48
C SER A 243 -30.17 3.22 -8.13
N SER A 244 -29.05 2.96 -7.47
CA SER A 244 -28.03 3.97 -7.21
C SER A 244 -27.12 4.31 -8.42
N GLY A 245 -27.37 3.78 -9.64
CA GLY A 245 -26.51 4.04 -10.81
C GLY A 245 -27.15 3.84 -12.19
N THR A 246 -26.51 4.37 -13.24
CA THR A 246 -27.00 4.41 -14.64
C THR A 246 -26.97 3.05 -15.38
N GLU A 247 -26.45 1.98 -14.78
CA GLU A 247 -26.20 0.68 -15.46
C GLU A 247 -27.32 -0.37 -15.31
N VAL A 248 -28.50 -0.01 -14.82
CA VAL A 248 -29.50 -1.01 -14.38
C VAL A 248 -30.03 -1.92 -15.46
N GLN A 249 -30.23 -1.39 -16.67
CA GLN A 249 -30.74 -2.18 -17.80
C GLN A 249 -29.77 -3.31 -18.17
N ASN A 250 -28.46 -3.03 -18.09
CA ASN A 250 -27.42 -4.03 -18.32
C ASN A 250 -27.25 -4.97 -17.11
N LEU A 251 -27.59 -4.52 -15.91
CA LEU A 251 -27.56 -5.35 -14.71
C LEU A 251 -28.71 -6.33 -14.66
N ILE A 252 -29.93 -5.96 -15.05
CA ILE A 252 -31.10 -6.86 -15.07
C ILE A 252 -30.84 -8.06 -16.01
N SER A 253 -30.24 -7.81 -17.18
CA SER A 253 -29.91 -8.90 -18.12
C SER A 253 -28.77 -9.80 -17.64
N ARG A 254 -27.88 -9.31 -16.77
CA ARG A 254 -26.75 -10.08 -16.19
C ARG A 254 -27.07 -10.74 -14.84
N ALA A 255 -28.00 -10.15 -14.07
CA ALA A 255 -28.38 -10.60 -12.73
C ALA A 255 -29.27 -11.86 -12.73
N ALA A 256 -29.62 -12.39 -13.90
CA ALA A 256 -30.46 -13.58 -14.09
C ALA A 256 -30.00 -14.85 -13.32
N ILE A 257 -28.84 -14.82 -12.67
CA ILE A 257 -28.22 -16.00 -12.06
C ILE A 257 -28.52 -16.12 -10.55
N ARG A 258 -28.88 -15.04 -9.81
CA ARG A 258 -29.15 -15.13 -8.36
C ARG A 258 -30.17 -14.08 -7.87
N ASN A 259 -31.45 -14.29 -8.18
CA ASN A 259 -32.53 -13.43 -7.71
C ASN A 259 -33.25 -14.09 -6.52
N SER A 260 -33.28 -13.39 -5.39
CA SER A 260 -34.19 -13.73 -4.29
C SER A 260 -35.50 -12.97 -4.53
N ASN A 261 -36.55 -13.74 -4.83
CA ASN A 261 -37.85 -13.21 -5.18
C ASN A 261 -38.75 -13.22 -3.94
N TYR A 262 -39.22 -12.06 -3.50
CA TYR A 262 -40.16 -11.95 -2.40
C TYR A 262 -41.50 -11.42 -2.90
N ASN A 263 -42.57 -12.16 -2.62
CA ASN A 263 -43.92 -11.70 -2.93
C ASN A 263 -44.38 -10.75 -1.81
N CYS A 264 -44.83 -9.57 -2.22
CA CYS A 264 -45.41 -8.50 -1.44
C CYS A 264 -46.84 -8.35 -1.93
N SER A 265 -47.82 -8.79 -1.14
CA SER A 265 -49.23 -8.61 -1.49
C SER A 265 -49.71 -7.27 -0.96
N PHE A 266 -50.08 -6.35 -1.84
CA PHE A 266 -50.68 -5.08 -1.48
C PHE A 266 -52.06 -4.95 -2.12
N MET A 267 -53.09 -4.88 -1.28
CA MET A 267 -54.50 -4.91 -1.69
C MET A 267 -54.81 -6.11 -2.61
N ASN A 268 -55.32 -5.81 -3.80
CA ASN A 268 -55.72 -6.77 -4.82
C ASN A 268 -54.58 -7.20 -5.76
N ASN A 269 -53.37 -6.68 -5.57
CA ASN A 269 -52.23 -6.95 -6.43
C ASN A 269 -51.10 -7.63 -5.66
N THR A 270 -50.53 -8.69 -6.23
CA THR A 270 -49.30 -9.32 -5.72
C THR A 270 -48.12 -8.76 -6.50
N TRP A 271 -47.18 -8.19 -5.78
CA TRP A 271 -45.99 -7.56 -6.31
C TRP A 271 -44.81 -8.46 -5.99
N GLN A 272 -43.87 -8.59 -6.91
CA GLN A 272 -42.63 -9.33 -6.71
C GLN A 272 -41.50 -8.32 -6.53
N VAL A 273 -40.90 -8.30 -5.35
CA VAL A 273 -39.71 -7.51 -5.07
C VAL A 273 -38.51 -8.37 -5.41
N VAL A 274 -37.70 -7.90 -6.35
CA VAL A 274 -36.45 -8.55 -6.76
C VAL A 274 -35.30 -7.66 -6.34
N PHE A 275 -34.47 -8.21 -5.48
CA PHE A 275 -33.21 -7.58 -5.09
C PHE A 275 -32.12 -8.03 -6.05
N PHE A 276 -31.35 -7.08 -6.59
CA PHE A 276 -30.16 -7.38 -7.37
C PHE A 276 -28.96 -6.63 -6.79
N SER A 277 -27.86 -7.33 -6.64
CA SER A 277 -26.57 -6.70 -6.36
C SER A 277 -25.75 -6.74 -7.64
N SER A 278 -25.38 -5.57 -8.13
CA SER A 278 -24.23 -5.37 -8.97
C SER A 278 -22.99 -5.69 -8.15
N THR A 279 -22.68 -6.98 -8.01
CA THR A 279 -21.33 -7.43 -7.66
C THR A 279 -20.37 -7.22 -8.83
N SER A 280 -20.57 -6.14 -9.60
CA SER A 280 -19.49 -5.48 -10.31
C SER A 280 -18.55 -4.76 -9.32
N SER A 281 -18.23 -5.42 -8.20
CA SER A 281 -16.81 -5.65 -7.99
C SER A 281 -16.29 -6.47 -9.19
N SER A 282 -16.16 -5.79 -10.34
CA SER A 282 -14.84 -5.54 -10.88
C SER A 282 -13.96 -5.17 -9.68
N THR A 283 -13.58 -6.18 -8.90
CA THR A 283 -12.32 -6.18 -8.17
C THR A 283 -11.39 -5.69 -9.24
N ASN A 284 -10.89 -4.48 -9.03
CA ASN A 284 -10.13 -3.74 -10.02
C ASN A 284 -8.91 -4.59 -10.41
N MET A 285 -9.07 -5.61 -11.24
CA MET A 285 -7.97 -6.39 -11.78
C MET A 285 -7.11 -5.45 -12.61
N THR A 286 -7.73 -4.43 -13.22
CA THR A 286 -7.06 -3.27 -13.80
C THR A 286 -6.18 -2.48 -12.82
N LYS A 287 -6.47 -2.44 -11.51
CA LYS A 287 -5.57 -1.86 -10.49
C LYS A 287 -4.60 -2.88 -9.88
N LEU A 288 -4.93 -4.17 -9.92
CA LEU A 288 -4.09 -5.24 -9.37
C LEU A 288 -2.96 -5.62 -10.34
N ILE A 289 -3.20 -5.57 -11.65
CA ILE A 289 -2.20 -5.78 -12.70
C ILE A 289 -0.99 -4.84 -12.55
N PRO A 290 -1.14 -3.49 -12.44
CA PRO A 290 0.01 -2.60 -12.27
C PRO A 290 0.72 -2.82 -10.93
N LEU A 291 0.00 -3.21 -9.87
CA LEU A 291 0.62 -3.51 -8.57
C LEU A 291 1.48 -4.78 -8.64
N VAL A 292 0.99 -5.85 -9.28
CA VAL A 292 1.74 -7.08 -9.51
C VAL A 292 2.96 -6.82 -10.41
N LEU A 293 2.81 -6.02 -11.46
CA LEU A 293 3.94 -5.61 -12.31
C LEU A 293 4.99 -4.81 -11.53
N CYS A 294 4.58 -3.87 -10.66
CA CYS A 294 5.50 -3.13 -9.80
C CYS A 294 6.31 -4.05 -8.88
N ILE A 295 5.67 -5.05 -8.27
CA ILE A 295 6.37 -6.02 -7.40
C ILE A 295 7.40 -6.82 -8.20
N LEU A 296 7.05 -7.27 -9.41
CA LEU A 296 7.99 -7.99 -10.28
C LEU A 296 9.20 -7.12 -10.68
N PHE A 297 8.99 -5.83 -10.96
CA PHE A 297 10.08 -4.89 -11.25
C PHE A 297 11.01 -4.67 -10.06
N MET A 298 10.45 -4.57 -8.84
CA MET A 298 11.26 -4.44 -7.62
C MET A 298 12.16 -5.66 -7.39
N ILE A 299 11.62 -6.87 -7.57
CA ILE A 299 12.40 -8.11 -7.44
C ILE A 299 13.50 -8.17 -8.51
N ALA A 300 13.20 -7.80 -9.76
CA ALA A 300 14.21 -7.76 -10.82
C ALA A 300 15.32 -6.73 -10.53
N ALA A 301 14.98 -5.56 -9.98
CA ALA A 301 15.96 -4.55 -9.60
C ALA A 301 16.89 -5.02 -8.46
N GLU A 302 16.36 -5.73 -7.46
CA GLU A 302 17.18 -6.33 -6.40
C GLU A 302 18.16 -7.37 -6.96
N ILE A 303 17.72 -8.23 -7.88
CA ILE A 303 18.59 -9.21 -8.54
C ILE A 303 19.74 -8.49 -9.27
N VAL A 304 19.44 -7.44 -10.04
CA VAL A 304 20.47 -6.66 -10.76
C VAL A 304 21.46 -6.02 -9.79
N LEU A 305 21.00 -5.46 -8.66
CA LEU A 305 21.88 -4.88 -7.64
C LEU A 305 22.84 -5.92 -7.04
N VAL A 306 22.36 -7.13 -6.76
CA VAL A 306 23.21 -8.24 -6.27
C VAL A 306 24.27 -8.61 -7.30
N PHE A 307 23.90 -8.69 -8.59
CA PHE A 307 24.85 -8.96 -9.67
C PHE A 307 25.91 -7.86 -9.81
N VAL A 308 25.52 -6.59 -9.79
CA VAL A 308 26.45 -5.45 -9.86
C VAL A 308 27.41 -5.45 -8.66
N TYR A 309 26.90 -5.73 -7.46
CA TYR A 309 27.71 -5.83 -6.26
C TYR A 309 28.72 -6.99 -6.35
N GLY A 310 28.26 -8.18 -6.78
CA GLY A 310 29.12 -9.34 -6.98
C GLY A 310 30.21 -9.08 -8.03
N TYR A 311 29.86 -8.46 -9.15
CA TYR A 311 30.80 -8.12 -10.21
C TYR A 311 31.89 -7.14 -9.73
N ARG A 312 31.52 -6.09 -8.98
CA ARG A 312 32.49 -5.17 -8.37
C ARG A 312 33.44 -5.89 -7.41
N ARG A 313 32.92 -6.81 -6.59
CA ARG A 313 33.74 -7.58 -5.64
C ARG A 313 34.78 -8.44 -6.36
N ILE A 314 34.41 -9.08 -7.47
CA ILE A 314 35.33 -9.89 -8.28
C ILE A 314 36.45 -9.03 -8.89
N ILE A 315 36.12 -7.83 -9.40
CA ILE A 315 37.14 -6.91 -9.93
C ILE A 315 38.12 -6.45 -8.84
N LEU A 316 37.62 -6.12 -7.65
CA LEU A 316 38.48 -5.71 -6.53
C LEU A 316 39.40 -6.85 -6.07
N ALA A 317 38.88 -8.08 -6.03
CA ALA A 317 39.68 -9.25 -5.69
C ALA A 317 40.83 -9.48 -6.68
N LYS A 318 40.58 -9.32 -7.99
CA LYS A 318 41.64 -9.40 -9.01
C LYS A 318 42.72 -8.35 -8.81
N ARG A 319 42.34 -7.09 -8.57
CA ARG A 319 43.32 -6.01 -8.29
C ARG A 319 44.14 -6.27 -7.02
N ALA A 320 43.55 -6.86 -5.99
CA ALA A 320 44.27 -7.23 -4.78
C ALA A 320 45.28 -8.36 -5.04
N GLN A 321 44.91 -9.35 -5.86
CA GLN A 321 45.78 -10.44 -6.26
C GLN A 321 46.95 -9.96 -7.12
N ASP A 322 46.72 -9.03 -8.06
CA ASP A 322 47.78 -8.45 -8.88
C ASP A 322 48.78 -7.66 -8.02
N LYS A 323 48.29 -6.89 -7.03
CA LYS A 323 49.18 -6.22 -6.07
C LYS A 323 50.01 -7.22 -5.24
N ALA A 324 49.41 -8.32 -4.80
CA ALA A 324 50.12 -9.35 -4.05
C ALA A 324 51.20 -10.01 -4.91
N ARG A 325 50.91 -10.29 -6.19
CA ARG A 325 51.87 -10.86 -7.14
C ARG A 325 53.05 -9.93 -7.39
N ASN A 326 52.81 -8.64 -7.60
CA ASN A 326 53.88 -7.65 -7.80
C ASN A 326 54.77 -7.54 -6.56
N ARG A 327 54.21 -7.66 -5.34
CA ARG A 327 55.01 -7.65 -4.10
C ARG A 327 55.91 -8.89 -4.00
N VAL A 328 55.42 -10.06 -4.39
CA VAL A 328 56.21 -11.29 -4.41
C VAL A 328 57.38 -11.16 -5.40
N GLU A 329 57.13 -10.63 -6.60
CA GLU A 329 58.18 -10.41 -7.60
C GLU A 329 59.27 -9.44 -7.11
N VAL A 330 58.88 -8.34 -6.46
CA VAL A 330 59.84 -7.39 -5.85
C VAL A 330 60.66 -8.05 -4.73
N LEU A 331 60.02 -8.87 -3.88
CA LEU A 331 60.72 -9.58 -2.80
C LEU A 331 61.70 -10.63 -3.34
N GLU A 332 61.37 -11.32 -4.43
CA GLU A 332 62.29 -12.26 -5.09
C GLU A 332 63.52 -11.55 -5.65
N VAL A 333 63.35 -10.38 -6.28
CA VAL A 333 64.46 -9.54 -6.74
C VAL A 333 65.33 -9.08 -5.56
N HIS A 334 64.72 -8.66 -4.45
CA HIS A 334 65.47 -8.27 -3.25
C HIS A 334 66.25 -9.44 -2.63
N ARG A 335 65.65 -10.64 -2.58
CA ARG A 335 66.32 -11.84 -2.09
C ARG A 335 67.51 -12.23 -2.95
N ALA A 336 67.40 -12.11 -4.27
CA ALA A 336 68.50 -12.34 -5.20
C ALA A 336 69.64 -11.33 -4.97
N LYS A 337 69.32 -10.04 -4.81
CA LYS A 337 70.29 -8.98 -4.55
C LYS A 337 70.99 -9.13 -3.19
N LEU A 338 70.25 -9.51 -2.14
CA LEU A 338 70.83 -9.84 -0.83
C LEU A 338 71.76 -11.06 -0.91
N GLY A 339 71.37 -12.10 -1.65
CA GLY A 339 72.23 -13.26 -1.89
C GLY A 339 73.54 -12.92 -2.61
N GLU A 340 73.50 -11.96 -3.54
CA GLU A 340 74.69 -11.46 -4.23
C GLU A 340 75.60 -10.64 -3.30
N LEU A 341 75.02 -9.75 -2.48
CA LEU A 341 75.76 -8.97 -1.50
C LEU A 341 76.43 -9.85 -0.44
N LEU A 342 75.73 -10.88 0.06
CA LEU A 342 76.31 -11.84 1.00
C LEU A 342 77.48 -12.61 0.37
N LYS A 343 77.36 -13.07 -0.88
CA LYS A 343 78.48 -13.72 -1.59
C LYS A 343 79.67 -12.78 -1.77
N LYS A 344 79.42 -11.48 -2.01
CA LYS A 344 80.48 -10.47 -2.12
C LYS A 344 81.14 -10.22 -0.76
N SER A 345 80.36 -10.17 0.32
CA SER A 345 80.84 -10.01 1.70
C SER A 345 81.71 -11.18 2.14
N VAL A 346 81.26 -12.42 1.92
CA VAL A 346 82.03 -13.63 2.24
C VAL A 346 83.36 -13.65 1.48
N LYS A 347 83.36 -13.27 0.20
CA LYS A 347 84.61 -13.16 -0.59
C LYS A 347 85.55 -12.07 -0.09
N SER A 348 85.02 -10.93 0.37
CA SER A 348 85.85 -9.87 0.96
C SER A 348 86.40 -10.26 2.32
N GLU A 349 85.63 -10.97 3.14
CA GLU A 349 86.05 -11.46 4.45
C GLU A 349 87.12 -12.55 4.32
N GLU A 350 86.96 -13.50 3.39
CA GLU A 350 87.97 -14.53 3.11
C GLU A 350 89.29 -13.90 2.62
N LYS A 351 89.21 -12.87 1.78
CA LYS A 351 90.39 -12.11 1.35
C LYS A 351 91.04 -11.35 2.51
N ALA A 352 90.26 -10.74 3.39
CA ALA A 352 90.77 -10.05 4.58
C ALA A 352 91.44 -11.04 5.55
N ARG A 353 90.81 -12.19 5.81
CA ARG A 353 91.36 -13.26 6.66
C ARG A 353 92.65 -13.84 6.08
N SER A 354 92.72 -14.04 4.77
CA SER A 354 93.96 -14.47 4.08
C SER A 354 95.10 -13.46 4.24
N ILE A 355 94.80 -12.16 4.14
CA ILE A 355 95.81 -11.10 4.35
C ILE A 355 96.28 -11.11 5.81
N ILE A 356 95.36 -11.11 6.78
CA ILE A 356 95.70 -11.12 8.23
C ILE A 356 96.55 -12.35 8.60
N ASN A 357 96.22 -13.53 8.07
CA ASN A 357 96.97 -14.76 8.31
C ASN A 357 98.35 -14.80 7.65
N SER A 358 98.62 -13.95 6.67
CA SER A 358 99.93 -13.87 5.99
C SER A 358 100.92 -12.93 6.70
N ILE A 359 100.47 -12.17 7.69
CA ILE A 359 101.32 -11.25 8.45
C ILE A 359 102.17 -12.06 9.44
N PRO A 360 103.51 -11.93 9.44
CA PRO A 360 104.40 -12.67 10.34
C PRO A 360 104.30 -12.18 11.80
N ASP A 361 103.92 -10.92 11.99
CA ASP A 361 103.64 -10.36 13.32
C ASP A 361 102.37 -10.97 13.92
N LEU A 362 102.27 -10.91 15.25
CA LEU A 362 101.13 -11.45 15.99
C LEU A 362 100.00 -10.42 15.93
N VAL A 363 98.86 -10.76 15.33
CA VAL A 363 97.73 -9.83 15.16
C VAL A 363 96.49 -10.41 15.82
N ILE A 364 95.85 -9.62 16.68
CA ILE A 364 94.57 -9.95 17.29
C ILE A 364 93.60 -8.78 17.21
N SER A 365 92.31 -9.08 17.10
CA SER A 365 91.23 -8.13 17.29
C SER A 365 90.54 -8.43 18.61
N ILE A 366 90.37 -7.42 19.46
CA ILE A 366 89.70 -7.55 20.76
C ILE A 366 88.45 -6.66 20.84
N THR A 367 87.50 -7.03 21.69
CA THR A 367 86.41 -6.13 22.11
C THR A 367 86.95 -5.10 23.09
N LYS A 368 86.16 -4.03 23.32
CA LYS A 368 86.36 -3.06 24.39
C LYS A 368 86.60 -3.68 25.78
N GLY A 369 86.02 -4.85 26.06
CA GLY A 369 86.20 -5.59 27.31
C GLY A 369 87.43 -6.50 27.35
N GLY A 370 88.32 -6.43 26.35
CA GLY A 370 89.53 -7.26 26.30
C GLY A 370 89.31 -8.70 25.81
N LYS A 371 88.11 -9.03 25.30
CA LYS A 371 87.85 -10.37 24.75
C LYS A 371 88.43 -10.49 23.34
N ILE A 372 89.20 -11.53 23.07
CA ILE A 372 89.75 -11.79 21.74
C ILE A 372 88.62 -12.27 20.81
N ILE A 373 88.40 -11.54 19.71
CA ILE A 373 87.38 -11.82 18.67
C ILE A 373 88.01 -12.62 17.53
N GLN A 374 89.22 -12.23 17.11
CA GLN A 374 89.93 -12.86 15.99
C GLN A 374 91.44 -12.82 16.26
N SER A 375 92.15 -13.90 15.90
CA SER A 375 93.61 -14.00 15.91
C SER A 375 94.13 -14.44 14.54
N ASN A 376 95.42 -14.19 14.28
CA ASN A 376 96.11 -14.77 13.13
C ASN A 376 96.87 -16.05 13.51
N ASN A 377 97.23 -16.87 12.50
CA ASN A 377 97.96 -18.13 12.71
C ASN A 377 99.27 -17.95 13.50
N SER A 378 99.96 -16.82 13.30
CA SER A 378 101.20 -16.48 14.02
C SER A 378 100.94 -16.37 15.52
N PHE A 379 99.83 -15.74 15.92
CA PHE A 379 99.42 -15.63 17.33
C PHE A 379 99.13 -16.99 17.96
N ASP A 380 98.32 -17.82 17.29
CA ASP A 380 97.95 -19.14 17.82
C ASP A 380 99.18 -20.06 17.98
N SER A 381 100.09 -20.03 17.01
CA SER A 381 101.32 -20.84 17.04
C SER A 381 102.27 -20.45 18.19
N ASN A 382 102.37 -19.16 18.53
CA ASN A 382 103.28 -18.69 19.57
C ASN A 382 102.71 -18.89 20.97
N PHE A 383 101.42 -18.66 21.18
CA PHE A 383 100.81 -18.74 22.51
C PHE A 383 100.19 -20.11 22.84
N THR A 384 100.13 -21.03 21.87
CA THR A 384 99.72 -22.45 22.05
C THR A 384 98.30 -22.64 22.66
N TYR A 385 97.42 -21.67 22.43
CA TYR A 385 95.98 -21.81 22.69
C TYR A 385 95.26 -22.09 21.38
N SER A 386 94.16 -22.84 21.46
CA SER A 386 93.30 -23.12 20.31
C SER A 386 92.33 -21.96 20.04
N GLU A 387 91.92 -21.79 18.78
CA GLU A 387 90.90 -20.80 18.35
C GLU A 387 89.63 -20.86 19.22
N LYS A 388 89.23 -22.08 19.63
CA LYS A 388 88.07 -22.29 20.50
C LYS A 388 88.29 -21.76 21.92
N GLU A 389 89.48 -21.94 22.50
CA GLU A 389 89.82 -21.42 23.84
C GLU A 389 89.84 -19.88 23.86
N TRP A 390 90.27 -19.23 22.77
CA TRP A 390 90.21 -17.76 22.65
C TRP A 390 88.77 -17.24 22.66
N LEU A 391 87.88 -17.88 21.89
CA LEU A 391 86.48 -17.48 21.76
C LEU A 391 85.66 -17.76 23.04
N ASP A 392 86.02 -18.80 23.79
CA ASP A 392 85.33 -19.25 25.01
C ASP A 392 85.68 -18.40 26.26
N GLY A 393 86.58 -17.41 26.17
CA GLY A 393 86.67 -16.34 27.18
C GLY A 393 88.05 -16.02 27.75
N ILE A 394 89.14 -16.39 27.07
CA ILE A 394 90.46 -15.89 27.48
C ILE A 394 90.55 -14.39 27.18
N ASN A 395 90.66 -13.59 28.24
CA ASN A 395 90.85 -12.15 28.15
C ASN A 395 92.31 -11.84 27.79
N ILE A 396 92.55 -10.78 27.02
CA ILE A 396 93.88 -10.28 26.68
C ILE A 396 94.72 -9.98 27.94
N ASN A 397 94.09 -9.60 29.05
CA ASN A 397 94.75 -9.31 30.32
C ASN A 397 95.44 -10.55 30.91
N THR A 398 95.03 -11.76 30.51
CA THR A 398 95.73 -13.00 30.91
C THR A 398 97.09 -13.12 30.20
N ILE A 399 97.19 -12.63 28.96
CA ILE A 399 98.41 -12.69 28.15
C ILE A 399 99.30 -11.48 28.47
N LEU A 400 98.72 -10.30 28.58
CA LEU A 400 99.41 -9.03 28.82
C LEU A 400 99.09 -8.52 30.23
N ALA A 401 99.40 -9.32 31.26
CA ALA A 401 99.02 -9.04 32.65
C ALA A 401 99.65 -7.77 33.26
N GLU A 402 100.62 -7.17 32.58
CA GLU A 402 101.24 -5.90 33.00
C GLU A 402 100.47 -4.67 32.48
N LEU A 403 99.51 -4.86 31.56
CA LEU A 403 98.61 -3.81 31.12
C LEU A 403 97.38 -3.77 32.04
N ASP A 404 97.05 -2.59 32.54
CA ASP A 404 95.87 -2.37 33.39
C ASP A 404 94.56 -2.65 32.61
N ASP A 405 93.50 -3.05 33.30
CA ASP A 405 92.20 -3.40 32.70
C ASP A 405 91.60 -2.23 31.89
N GLY A 406 91.96 -1.00 32.26
CA GLY A 406 91.57 0.23 31.57
C GLY A 406 92.49 0.65 30.41
N PHE A 407 93.57 -0.07 30.14
CA PHE A 407 94.59 0.34 29.16
C PHE A 407 93.99 0.52 27.75
N PHE A 408 93.19 -0.44 27.30
CA PHE A 408 92.55 -0.40 25.99
C PHE A 408 91.41 0.63 25.90
N LEU A 409 90.82 1.00 27.05
CA LEU A 409 89.79 2.05 27.15
C LEU A 409 90.39 3.47 27.13
N ALA A 410 91.59 3.63 27.70
CA ALA A 410 92.20 4.93 27.91
C ALA A 410 93.06 5.40 26.72
N GLN A 411 93.55 4.50 25.87
CA GLN A 411 94.46 4.86 24.79
C GLN A 411 93.73 5.24 23.49
N GLN A 412 93.83 6.52 23.13
CA GLN A 412 93.46 7.02 21.81
C GLN A 412 94.62 6.79 20.82
N HIS A 413 94.41 5.86 19.89
CA HIS A 413 95.15 5.61 18.64
C HIS A 413 96.71 5.60 18.68
N ASN A 414 97.28 4.48 18.20
CA ASN A 414 98.66 4.40 17.68
C ASN A 414 99.78 4.52 18.72
N THR A 415 99.47 4.13 19.95
CA THR A 415 100.42 4.00 21.05
C THR A 415 101.22 2.71 20.92
N VAL A 416 102.52 2.82 21.15
CA VAL A 416 103.47 1.70 21.20
C VAL A 416 103.88 1.53 22.65
N VAL A 417 103.64 0.35 23.22
CA VAL A 417 103.97 0.05 24.62
C VAL A 417 104.79 -1.22 24.69
N ASP A 418 105.89 -1.14 25.42
CA ASP A 418 106.74 -2.29 25.72
C ASP A 418 106.22 -2.97 26.99
N THR A 419 105.96 -4.27 26.91
CA THR A 419 105.41 -5.05 28.01
C THR A 419 105.88 -6.51 27.93
N CYS A 420 105.59 -7.32 28.96
CA CYS A 420 105.81 -8.76 28.92
C CYS A 420 104.52 -9.51 28.62
N ALA A 421 104.58 -10.40 27.63
CA ALA A 421 103.53 -11.38 27.38
C ALA A 421 103.81 -12.70 28.10
N TYR A 422 102.78 -13.31 28.66
CA TYR A 422 102.84 -14.59 29.34
C TYR A 422 102.38 -15.69 28.40
N LEU A 423 103.24 -16.70 28.20
CA LEU A 423 102.90 -17.92 27.50
C LEU A 423 102.08 -18.85 28.40
N ARG A 424 101.39 -19.83 27.80
CA ARG A 424 100.62 -20.87 28.51
C ARG A 424 101.46 -21.64 29.54
N ASN A 425 102.75 -21.80 29.28
CA ASN A 425 103.71 -22.47 30.18
C ASN A 425 104.18 -21.58 31.36
N GLY A 426 103.73 -20.32 31.42
CA GLY A 426 104.14 -19.33 32.43
C GLY A 426 105.42 -18.57 32.10
N GLU A 427 106.05 -18.83 30.95
CA GLU A 427 107.25 -18.12 30.49
C GLU A 427 106.90 -16.68 30.07
N LYS A 428 107.77 -15.73 30.43
CA LYS A 428 107.62 -14.32 30.07
C LYS A 428 108.44 -14.00 28.82
N ILE A 429 107.82 -13.35 27.84
CA ILE A 429 108.46 -12.86 26.63
C ILE A 429 108.30 -11.34 26.56
N SER A 430 109.38 -10.60 26.29
CA SER A 430 109.29 -9.16 26.04
C SER A 430 108.68 -8.90 24.66
N VAL A 431 107.64 -8.09 24.63
CA VAL A 431 106.89 -7.74 23.42
C VAL A 431 106.64 -6.24 23.32
N GLU A 432 106.59 -5.75 22.09
CA GLU A 432 106.11 -4.42 21.72
C GLU A 432 104.65 -4.54 21.26
N VAL A 433 103.74 -3.82 21.90
CA VAL A 433 102.31 -3.85 21.62
C VAL A 433 101.89 -2.54 20.99
N LYS A 434 101.25 -2.60 19.82
CA LYS A 434 100.63 -1.45 19.15
C LYS A 434 99.12 -1.62 19.10
N VAL A 435 98.39 -0.61 19.55
CA VAL A 435 96.91 -0.63 19.58
C VAL A 435 96.36 0.37 18.57
N ALA A 436 95.47 -0.10 17.70
CA ALA A 436 94.70 0.72 16.77
C ALA A 436 93.20 0.49 16.99
N ALA A 437 92.47 1.55 17.36
CA ALA A 437 91.01 1.47 17.44
C ALA A 437 90.41 1.38 16.02
N MET A 438 89.51 0.42 15.80
CA MET A 438 88.75 0.31 14.56
C MET A 438 87.51 1.20 14.70
N SER A 439 87.56 2.40 14.13
CA SER A 439 86.37 3.26 14.10
C SER A 439 85.30 2.62 13.22
N ALA A 440 84.10 2.42 13.76
CA ALA A 440 82.94 1.86 13.06
C ALA A 440 82.46 2.71 11.85
N ASN A 441 83.08 3.88 11.59
CA ASN A 441 82.58 4.89 10.65
C ASN A 441 82.94 4.69 9.15
N SER A 442 83.42 3.53 8.70
CA SER A 442 83.70 3.30 7.27
C SER A 442 82.76 2.34 6.53
N CYS A 443 81.63 1.93 7.12
CA CYS A 443 80.64 1.09 6.44
C CYS A 443 79.21 1.66 6.54
N SER A 444 79.02 2.95 6.25
CA SER A 444 77.67 3.50 6.02
C SER A 444 77.25 3.28 4.57
N VAL A 445 76.66 2.10 4.30
CA VAL A 445 75.85 1.90 3.09
C VAL A 445 74.61 2.77 3.24
N ALA A 446 74.48 3.78 2.37
CA ALA A 446 73.35 4.70 2.31
C ALA A 446 72.01 3.96 2.42
N ALA A 447 71.33 4.11 3.55
CA ALA A 447 69.95 3.70 3.71
C ALA A 447 69.07 4.65 2.90
N VAL A 448 68.32 4.07 1.95
CA VAL A 448 67.28 4.75 1.19
C VAL A 448 66.18 5.14 2.17
N ASN A 449 65.86 6.44 2.22
CA ASN A 449 64.73 7.01 2.96
C ASN A 449 63.43 6.27 2.59
N ASP A 450 62.86 5.56 3.56
CA ASP A 450 61.48 5.11 3.53
C ASP A 450 60.75 5.80 4.69
N ASP A 451 60.16 6.96 4.39
CA ASP A 451 59.31 7.71 5.30
C ASP A 451 58.03 6.91 5.56
N ASN A 452 58.05 6.06 6.58
CA ASN A 452 56.94 5.78 7.51
C ASN A 452 57.24 4.54 8.35
N GLN A 453 57.83 4.73 9.53
CA GLN A 453 57.58 3.83 10.65
C GLN A 453 57.84 4.48 12.01
N SER A 454 56.88 4.21 12.91
CA SER A 454 56.75 4.58 14.32
C SER A 454 58.02 4.32 15.15
N PRO A 455 58.20 5.01 16.30
CA PRO A 455 59.42 4.91 17.10
C PRO A 455 59.52 3.50 17.70
N ARG A 456 60.59 2.80 17.32
CA ARG A 456 61.04 1.57 18.00
C ARG A 456 62.20 1.93 18.90
N ASP A 457 62.13 1.34 20.08
CA ASP A 457 63.03 1.51 21.21
C ASP A 457 64.50 1.44 20.81
N SER A 458 65.26 2.36 21.39
CA SER A 458 66.71 2.45 21.35
C SER A 458 67.33 1.11 21.78
N PHE A 459 67.79 0.34 20.80
CA PHE A 459 68.85 -0.63 21.04
C PHE A 459 70.11 0.19 21.38
N ASP A 460 70.62 -0.07 22.57
CA ASP A 460 71.85 0.50 23.12
C ASP A 460 73.02 -0.06 22.31
N ASP A 461 73.37 0.66 21.24
CA ASP A 461 74.40 0.31 20.24
C ASP A 461 75.81 0.67 20.77
N THR A 462 76.09 0.39 22.04
CA THR A 462 77.31 0.83 22.74
C THR A 462 78.47 -0.18 22.75
N ASP A 463 78.34 -1.34 22.09
CA ASP A 463 79.30 -2.45 22.22
C ASP A 463 80.25 -2.71 21.03
N ASP A 464 80.15 -1.99 19.91
CA ASP A 464 80.90 -2.33 18.69
C ASP A 464 82.22 -1.55 18.48
N GLU A 465 82.91 -1.17 19.56
CA GLU A 465 84.30 -0.72 19.45
C GLU A 465 85.25 -1.93 19.53
N ALA A 466 85.75 -2.35 18.36
CA ALA A 466 86.81 -3.35 18.24
C ALA A 466 88.19 -2.67 18.14
N TYR A 467 89.20 -3.27 18.78
CA TYR A 467 90.59 -2.79 18.73
C TYR A 467 91.46 -3.84 18.05
N LEU A 468 92.28 -3.40 17.10
CA LEU A 468 93.31 -4.23 16.48
C LEU A 468 94.62 -4.05 17.25
N ILE A 469 95.18 -5.15 17.74
CA ILE A 469 96.43 -5.18 18.47
C ILE A 469 97.46 -5.94 17.63
N LEU A 470 98.59 -5.26 17.38
CA LEU A 470 99.79 -5.86 16.81
C LEU A 470 100.79 -6.10 17.93
N ILE A 471 101.22 -7.34 18.10
CA ILE A 471 102.24 -7.73 19.07
C ILE A 471 103.49 -8.16 18.30
N ARG A 472 104.62 -7.51 18.60
CA ARG A 472 105.91 -7.84 17.99
C ARG A 472 106.87 -8.31 19.08
N ARG A 473 107.48 -9.48 18.88
CA ARG A 473 108.50 -10.00 19.80
C ARG A 473 109.78 -9.17 19.64
N LYS A 474 110.36 -8.73 20.76
CA LYS A 474 111.64 -8.02 20.79
C LYS A 474 112.85 -8.95 20.72
#